data_AF-A0A023WSB5-F1
#
_entry.id   AF-A0A023WSB5-F1
#
_cell.length_a   1.000
_cell.length_b   1.000
_cell.length_c   1.000
_cell.angle_alpha   90.00
_cell.angle_beta   90.00
_cell.angle_gamma   90.00
#
_symmetry.space_group_name_H-M   'P 1'
#
loop_
_entity.id
_entity.type
_entity.pdbx_description
1 polymer ?
#
loop_
_entity_poly.entity_id
_entity_poly.type
_entity_poly.pdbx_seq_one_letter_code
_entity_poly.pdbx_strand_id
1 'polypeptide(L)'
;MNTRLPLFKIEAILHTYLRPFQCECRAEPDSSLSVRLYREPPDEELTVLGISYEQCRDAANLVRLAQELRIEMCATRSTLRADAEVGDCLK
;
A
#
# COMPACT_ATOMS: atom_id res chain seq x y z
N MET A 1 -15.90 -4.83 21.91
CA MET A 1 -15.93 -5.89 20.88
C MET A 1 -15.18 -5.37 19.66
N ASN A 2 -13.91 -5.74 19.49
CA ASN A 2 -13.10 -5.28 18.36
C ASN A 2 -13.34 -6.24 17.19
N THR A 3 -14.34 -5.95 16.36
CA THR A 3 -14.60 -6.74 15.14
C THR A 3 -13.51 -6.41 14.14
N ARG A 4 -12.46 -7.24 14.11
CA ARG A 4 -11.42 -7.20 13.06
C ARG A 4 -12.12 -7.23 11.70
N LEU A 5 -11.81 -6.28 10.82
CA LEU A 5 -12.29 -6.39 9.45
C LEU A 5 -11.65 -7.62 8.80
N PRO A 6 -12.43 -8.40 8.05
CA PRO A 6 -11.87 -9.51 7.31
C PRO A 6 -10.92 -8.97 6.22
N LEU A 7 -9.84 -9.70 5.99
CA LEU A 7 -8.74 -9.32 5.09
C LEU A 7 -9.22 -8.91 3.69
N PHE A 8 -10.24 -9.59 3.14
CA PHE A 8 -10.82 -9.26 1.83
C PHE A 8 -11.44 -7.86 1.78
N LYS A 9 -12.00 -7.35 2.89
CA LYS A 9 -12.54 -5.98 2.94
C LYS A 9 -11.42 -4.94 2.97
N ILE A 10 -10.36 -5.24 3.71
CA ILE A 10 -9.17 -4.40 3.79
C ILE A 10 -8.56 -4.27 2.39
N GLU A 11 -8.37 -5.39 1.70
CA GLU A 11 -7.85 -5.42 0.35
C GLU A 11 -8.74 -4.66 -0.64
N ALA A 12 -10.06 -4.87 -0.63
CA ALA A 12 -10.97 -4.16 -1.53
C ALA A 12 -10.95 -2.63 -1.32
N ILE A 13 -10.86 -2.19 -0.07
CA ILE A 13 -10.76 -0.76 0.28
C ILE A 13 -9.43 -0.22 -0.24
N LEU A 14 -8.31 -0.85 0.13
CA LEU A 14 -6.99 -0.44 -0.32
C LEU A 14 -6.91 -0.41 -1.84
N HIS A 15 -7.44 -1.42 -2.53
CA HIS A 15 -7.47 -1.50 -3.98
C HIS A 15 -8.22 -0.32 -4.61
N THR A 16 -9.34 0.08 -4.00
CA THR A 16 -10.11 1.24 -4.45
C THR A 16 -9.33 2.55 -4.32
N TYR A 17 -8.57 2.74 -3.23
CA TYR A 17 -7.81 3.97 -2.96
C TYR A 17 -6.42 4.00 -3.62
N LEU A 18 -5.85 2.84 -3.90
CA LEU A 18 -4.50 2.68 -4.46
C LEU A 18 -4.48 2.66 -5.99
N ARG A 19 -5.64 2.71 -6.66
CA ARG A 19 -5.73 2.93 -8.12
C ARG A 19 -4.83 4.10 -8.58
N PRO A 20 -4.03 3.94 -9.65
CA PRO A 20 -3.98 2.82 -10.60
C PRO A 20 -3.03 1.67 -10.21
N PHE A 21 -2.45 1.67 -9.02
CA PHE A 21 -1.59 0.59 -8.53
C PHE A 21 -2.42 -0.61 -8.06
N GLN A 22 -1.90 -1.81 -8.28
CA GLN A 22 -2.47 -3.03 -7.71
C GLN A 22 -1.97 -3.18 -6.28
N CYS A 23 -2.81 -3.70 -5.41
CA CYS A 23 -2.44 -4.04 -4.04
C CYS A 23 -2.87 -5.45 -3.69
N GLU A 24 -2.03 -6.15 -2.93
CA GLU A 24 -2.29 -7.48 -2.40
C GLU A 24 -2.03 -7.44 -0.89
N CYS A 25 -3.02 -7.87 -0.11
CA CYS A 25 -2.89 -7.93 1.34
C CYS A 25 -2.65 -9.38 1.75
N ARG A 26 -1.67 -9.61 2.62
CA ARG A 26 -1.33 -10.94 3.14
C ARG A 26 -1.24 -10.88 4.66
N ALA A 27 -1.91 -11.80 5.34
CA ALA A 27 -1.74 -11.98 6.77
C ALA A 27 -0.51 -12.84 7.04
N GLU A 28 0.36 -12.35 7.91
CA GLU A 28 1.56 -13.03 8.35
C GLU A 28 1.28 -13.85 9.63
N PRO A 29 2.10 -14.88 9.91
CA PRO A 29 1.96 -15.70 11.12
C PRO A 29 2.12 -14.90 12.42
N ASP A 30 2.84 -13.78 12.39
CA ASP A 30 3.08 -12.88 13.52
C ASP A 30 1.89 -11.95 13.85
N SER A 31 0.69 -12.23 13.31
CA SER A 31 -0.50 -11.36 13.41
C SER A 31 -0.31 -9.95 12.82
N SER A 32 0.71 -9.77 11.99
CA SER A 32 0.89 -8.59 11.15
C SER A 32 0.29 -8.80 9.76
N LEU A 33 0.10 -7.70 9.04
CA LEU A 33 -0.33 -7.65 7.67
C LEU A 33 0.86 -7.17 6.83
N SER A 34 1.09 -7.87 5.73
CA SER A 34 1.98 -7.45 4.65
C SER A 34 1.13 -6.93 3.50
N VAL A 35 1.45 -5.76 2.99
CA VAL A 35 0.75 -5.17 1.84
C VAL A 35 1.76 -4.98 0.72
N ARG A 36 1.52 -5.64 -0.40
CA ARG A 36 2.34 -5.57 -1.61
C ARG A 36 1.63 -4.68 -2.63
N LEU A 37 2.29 -3.60 -3.03
CA LEU A 37 1.85 -2.72 -4.09
C LEU A 37 2.71 -2.97 -5.32
N TYR A 38 2.07 -3.15 -6.45
CA TYR A 38 2.76 -3.36 -7.71
C TYR A 38 1.99 -2.75 -8.86
N ARG A 39 2.68 -2.50 -9.96
CA ARG A 39 2.07 -2.02 -11.21
C ARG A 39 2.45 -2.96 -12.35
N GLU A 40 1.46 -3.39 -13.13
CA GLU A 40 1.67 -4.10 -14.40
C GLU A 40 2.46 -3.21 -15.39
N PRO A 41 3.25 -3.80 -16.32
CA PRO A 41 4.72 -3.75 -16.26
C PRO A 41 5.42 -2.62 -17.07
N PRO A 42 6.73 -2.36 -16.81
CA PRO A 42 7.52 -2.74 -15.61
C PRO A 42 8.29 -1.55 -15.01
N ASP A 43 8.28 -1.36 -13.68
CA ASP A 43 9.43 -0.73 -12.99
C ASP A 43 9.27 -0.70 -11.46
N GLU A 44 8.05 -0.72 -10.92
CA GLU A 44 7.82 -0.32 -9.53
C GLU A 44 6.98 -1.32 -8.72
N GLU A 45 7.61 -1.90 -7.69
CA GLU A 45 6.98 -2.70 -6.64
C GLU A 45 7.43 -2.18 -5.27
N LEU A 46 6.49 -2.09 -4.33
CA LEU A 46 6.76 -1.81 -2.93
C LEU A 46 6.03 -2.83 -2.06
N THR A 47 6.77 -3.51 -1.20
CA THR A 47 6.19 -4.39 -0.19
C THR A 47 6.41 -3.79 1.18
N VAL A 48 5.32 -3.55 1.91
CA VAL A 48 5.36 -3.06 3.29
C VAL A 48 4.97 -4.19 4.23
N LEU A 49 5.85 -4.44 5.20
CA LEU A 49 5.73 -5.52 6.18
C LEU A 49 5.44 -4.93 7.56
N GLY A 50 4.83 -5.74 8.45
CA GLY A 50 4.67 -5.36 9.85
C GLY A 50 3.49 -4.43 10.14
N ILE A 51 2.52 -4.29 9.22
CA ILE A 51 1.33 -3.47 9.45
C ILE A 51 0.46 -4.18 10.49
N SER A 52 0.23 -3.55 11.64
CA SER A 52 -0.59 -4.16 12.68
C SER A 52 -2.05 -4.23 12.21
N TYR A 53 -2.73 -5.35 12.48
CA TYR A 53 -4.15 -5.51 12.11
C TYR A 53 -5.06 -4.42 12.68
N GLU A 54 -4.67 -3.82 13.81
CA GLU A 54 -5.37 -2.69 14.42
C GLU A 54 -5.34 -1.43 13.54
N GLN A 55 -4.29 -1.24 12.75
CA GLN A 55 -4.18 -0.14 11.79
C GLN A 55 -5.12 -0.35 10.59
N CYS A 56 -5.47 -1.59 10.26
CA CYS A 56 -6.37 -1.90 9.14
C CYS A 56 -7.84 -2.03 9.53
N ARG A 57 -8.19 -1.78 10.81
CA ARG A 57 -9.55 -1.98 11.33
C ARG A 57 -10.53 -0.84 11.03
N ASP A 58 -10.04 0.30 10.55
CA ASP A 58 -10.85 1.50 10.32
C ASP A 58 -10.62 1.98 8.90
N ALA A 59 -11.70 2.34 8.20
CA ALA A 59 -11.61 2.88 6.84
C ALA A 59 -10.71 4.12 6.80
N ALA A 60 -10.76 4.97 7.82
CA ALA A 60 -9.90 6.13 7.95
C ALA A 60 -8.41 5.74 8.00
N ASN A 61 -8.04 4.73 8.79
CA ASN A 61 -6.65 4.29 8.89
C ASN A 61 -6.20 3.60 7.60
N LEU A 62 -7.07 2.83 6.93
CA LEU A 62 -6.80 2.25 5.62
C LEU A 62 -6.56 3.30 4.54
N VAL A 63 -7.32 4.39 4.55
CA VAL A 63 -7.10 5.52 3.64
C VAL A 63 -5.76 6.19 3.92
N ARG A 64 -5.39 6.40 5.19
CA ARG A 64 -4.08 6.96 5.55
C ARG A 64 -2.95 6.05 5.10
N LEU A 65 -3.05 4.75 5.38
CA LEU A 65 -2.09 3.74 4.93
C LEU A 65 -1.95 3.77 3.40
N ALA A 66 -3.06 3.82 2.66
CA ALA A 66 -3.03 3.93 1.20
C ALA A 66 -2.30 5.20 0.73
N GLN A 67 -2.53 6.34 1.38
CA GLN A 67 -1.85 7.60 1.07
C GLN A 67 -0.35 7.52 1.37
N GLU A 68 0.03 6.98 2.53
CA GLU A 68 1.44 6.81 2.90
C GLU A 68 2.16 5.87 1.92
N LEU A 69 1.54 4.75 1.55
CA LEU A 69 2.08 3.81 0.57
C LEU A 69 2.27 4.46 -0.82
N ARG A 70 1.35 5.33 -1.23
CA ARG A 70 1.50 6.10 -2.47
C ARG A 70 2.65 7.11 -2.40
N ILE A 71 2.82 7.76 -1.25
CA ILE A 71 3.94 8.69 -1.02
C ILE A 71 5.25 7.91 -1.04
N GLU A 72 5.33 6.80 -0.32
CA GLU A 72 6.50 5.90 -0.29
C GLU A 72 6.85 5.36 -1.67
N MET A 73 5.86 4.91 -2.46
CA MET A 73 6.06 4.52 -3.85
C MET A 73 6.59 5.69 -4.69
N CYS A 74 6.01 6.89 -4.58
CA CYS A 74 6.47 8.05 -5.32
C CYS A 74 7.87 8.54 -4.86
N ALA A 75 8.19 8.42 -3.57
CA ALA A 75 9.50 8.76 -3.02
C ALA A 75 10.57 7.74 -3.46
N THR A 76 10.24 6.44 -3.37
CA THR A 76 11.07 5.34 -3.88
C THR A 76 11.25 5.43 -5.38
N ARG A 77 10.22 5.84 -6.12
CA ARG A 77 10.35 6.21 -7.55
C ARG A 77 11.27 7.39 -7.73
N SER A 78 11.15 8.43 -6.93
CA SER A 78 11.97 9.63 -7.07
C SER A 78 13.43 9.35 -6.74
N THR A 79 13.74 8.39 -5.88
CA THR A 79 15.11 7.94 -5.60
C THR A 79 15.62 6.96 -6.66
N LEU A 80 14.78 6.06 -7.19
CA LEU A 80 15.15 5.16 -8.30
C LEU A 80 15.28 5.92 -9.63
N ARG A 81 14.38 6.87 -9.93
CA ARG A 81 14.44 7.80 -11.06
C ARG A 81 15.38 8.99 -10.84
N ALA A 82 15.96 9.18 -9.66
CA ALA A 82 17.12 10.07 -9.55
C ALA A 82 18.34 9.48 -10.30
N ASP A 83 18.30 8.18 -10.62
CA ASP A 83 19.20 7.51 -11.57
C ASP A 83 18.62 7.43 -13.00
N ALA A 84 17.31 7.60 -13.16
CA ALA A 84 16.58 7.58 -14.44
C ALA A 84 15.42 8.62 -14.50
N GLU A 85 15.79 9.89 -14.65
CA GLU A 85 14.96 11.03 -15.03
C GLU A 85 13.60 11.26 -14.32
N VAL A 86 13.65 12.22 -13.39
CA VAL A 86 12.55 13.00 -12.81
C VAL A 86 11.44 13.32 -13.83
N GLY A 87 10.22 12.90 -13.53
CA GLY A 87 9.03 13.36 -14.25
C GLY A 87 7.77 12.70 -13.74
N ASP A 88 6.84 13.51 -13.22
CA ASP A 88 5.48 13.13 -12.84
C ASP A 88 5.31 12.56 -11.41
N CYS A 89 5.51 13.44 -10.43
CA CYS A 89 4.81 13.36 -9.15
C CYS A 89 4.44 14.75 -8.61
N LEU A 90 4.10 15.68 -9.51
CA LEU A 90 3.50 16.95 -9.14
C LEU A 90 2.54 17.43 -10.23
N LYS A 91 1.30 16.95 -10.19
CA LYS A 91 0.16 17.69 -10.71
C LYS A 91 -1.12 17.35 -9.96
#